data_AF-A0A9N9N4J8-F1
#
_entry.id   AF-A0A9N9N4J8-F1
#
_cell.length_a   1.000
_cell.length_b   1.000
_cell.length_c   1.000
_cell.angle_alpha   90.00
_cell.angle_beta   90.00
_cell.angle_gamma   90.00
#
_symmetry.space_group_name_H-M   'P 1'
#
loop_
_entity.id
_entity.type
_entity.pdbx_description
1 polymer ?
#
loop_
_entity_poly.entity_id
_entity_poly.type
_entity_poly.pdbx_seq_one_letter_code
_entity_poly.pdbx_strand_id
1 'polypeptide(L)'
;MARLPLDRPDARDRLDRTQAHTAPSLHALLLKGCTHPSTYEPVVGVLVDMIPLLELPVIDPTQALAFPMTVVALLPYMLLHYEDANELCVRAACHIAQFTAEKSKKLENLGTVMTLYSRRTFSKESFQWTKCVVKYLWDTYSHLSLQMIAFLVEVLEKVSYLFTDILNLNDSDIIHKQT
;
A
#
# COMPACT_ATOMS: atom_id res chain seq x y z
N MET A 1 13.21 -1.07 -39.84
CA MET A 1 12.75 -1.77 -38.63
C MET A 1 13.88 -2.66 -38.10
N ALA A 2 14.70 -2.13 -37.19
CA ALA A 2 15.78 -2.90 -36.56
C ALA A 2 15.17 -3.96 -35.63
N ARG A 3 15.42 -5.24 -35.91
CA ARG A 3 15.01 -6.35 -35.04
C ARG A 3 15.75 -6.19 -33.71
N LEU A 4 15.02 -6.10 -32.59
CA LEU A 4 15.66 -6.14 -31.28
C LEU A 4 16.47 -7.45 -31.16
N PRO A 5 17.72 -7.41 -30.67
CA PRO A 5 18.63 -8.56 -30.63
C PRO A 5 18.32 -9.48 -29.43
N LEU A 6 17.07 -9.93 -29.31
CA LEU A 6 16.62 -10.85 -28.25
C LEU A 6 16.53 -12.31 -28.70
N ASP A 7 17.00 -12.63 -29.91
CA ASP A 7 16.90 -13.97 -30.51
C ASP A 7 18.14 -14.85 -30.26
N ARG A 8 19.06 -14.43 -29.38
CA ARG A 8 20.24 -15.23 -29.02
C ARG A 8 19.95 -15.99 -27.72
N PRO A 9 20.08 -17.34 -27.71
CA PRO A 9 19.85 -18.15 -26.51
C PRO A 9 20.74 -17.73 -25.33
N ASP A 10 21.93 -17.16 -25.61
CA ASP A 10 22.83 -16.61 -24.59
C ASP A 10 22.24 -15.39 -23.85
N ALA A 11 21.36 -14.61 -24.48
CA ALA A 11 20.69 -13.48 -23.84
C ALA A 11 19.61 -13.96 -22.85
N ARG A 12 18.95 -15.09 -23.15
CA ARG A 12 17.98 -15.74 -22.25
C ARG A 12 18.67 -16.40 -21.05
N ASP A 13 19.77 -17.11 -21.29
CA ASP A 13 20.53 -17.80 -20.24
C ASP A 13 21.21 -16.81 -19.28
N ARG A 14 21.54 -15.60 -19.76
CA ARG A 14 21.96 -14.48 -18.90
C ARG A 14 20.82 -13.89 -18.09
N LEU A 15 19.61 -13.79 -18.66
CA LEU A 15 18.41 -13.31 -17.96
C LEU A 15 18.04 -14.26 -16.81
N ASP A 16 18.05 -15.58 -17.08
CA ASP A 16 17.76 -16.62 -16.08
C ASP A 16 18.80 -16.66 -14.96
N ARG A 17 20.09 -16.45 -15.27
CA ARG A 17 21.15 -16.35 -14.24
C ARG A 17 21.09 -15.04 -13.44
N THR A 18 20.69 -13.92 -14.04
CA THR A 18 20.43 -12.68 -13.29
C THR A 18 19.17 -12.73 -12.45
N GLN A 19 18.23 -13.64 -12.75
CA GLN A 19 17.00 -13.79 -11.96
C GLN A 19 17.28 -14.31 -10.54
N ALA A 20 18.39 -15.02 -10.34
CA ALA A 20 18.88 -15.44 -9.02
C ALA A 20 19.48 -14.30 -8.17
N HIS A 21 19.76 -13.15 -8.78
CA HIS A 21 20.29 -11.94 -8.12
C HIS A 21 19.44 -10.69 -8.42
N THR A 22 18.15 -10.88 -8.77
CA THR A 22 17.27 -9.76 -9.10
C THR A 22 17.12 -8.85 -7.89
N ALA A 23 17.42 -7.56 -8.07
CA ALA A 23 16.97 -6.53 -7.15
C ALA A 23 15.47 -6.71 -6.89
N PRO A 24 14.98 -6.42 -5.66
CA PRO A 24 13.55 -6.52 -5.37
C PRO A 24 12.75 -5.76 -6.44
N SER A 25 11.58 -6.30 -6.82
CA SER A 25 10.69 -5.57 -7.71
C SER A 25 10.42 -4.18 -7.13
N LEU A 26 10.15 -3.19 -7.99
CA LEU A 26 9.87 -1.83 -7.54
C LEU A 26 8.78 -1.81 -6.44
N HIS A 27 7.75 -2.63 -6.61
CA HIS A 27 6.70 -2.80 -5.62
C HIS A 27 7.21 -3.34 -4.29
N ALA A 28 8.00 -4.41 -4.31
CA ALA A 28 8.57 -4.99 -3.09
C ALA A 28 9.50 -4.01 -2.35
N LEU A 29 10.28 -3.22 -3.09
CA LEU A 29 11.14 -2.17 -2.52
C LEU A 29 10.30 -1.08 -1.83
N LEU A 30 9.21 -0.63 -2.47
CA LEU A 30 8.30 0.36 -1.89
C LEU A 30 7.59 -0.19 -0.65
N LEU A 31 7.13 -1.45 -0.66
CA LEU A 31 6.58 -2.07 0.54
C LEU A 31 7.60 -2.06 1.68
N LYS A 32 8.88 -2.34 1.41
CA LYS A 32 9.90 -2.25 2.46
C LYS A 32 10.14 -0.82 2.94
N GLY A 33 10.04 0.17 2.05
CA GLY A 33 10.05 1.59 2.42
C GLY A 33 8.89 1.98 3.35
N CYS A 34 7.78 1.23 3.36
CA CYS A 34 6.69 1.45 4.31
C CYS A 34 7.02 0.98 5.74
N THR A 35 8.08 0.20 5.94
CA THR A 35 8.45 -0.34 7.25
C THR A 35 9.58 0.46 7.92
N HIS A 36 9.80 1.69 7.45
CA HIS A 36 10.73 2.63 8.05
C HIS A 36 10.07 4.00 8.24
N PRO A 37 10.08 4.60 9.44
CA PRO A 37 9.30 5.81 9.73
C PRO A 37 9.64 7.01 8.85
N SER A 38 10.93 7.23 8.58
CA SER A 38 11.40 8.38 7.78
C SER A 38 11.07 8.30 6.29
N THR A 39 10.69 7.12 5.80
CA THR A 39 10.35 6.91 4.39
C THR A 39 8.88 6.61 4.18
N TYR A 40 8.11 6.35 5.24
CA TYR A 40 6.71 5.93 5.15
C TYR A 40 5.87 6.90 4.33
N GLU A 41 5.80 8.18 4.71
CA GLU A 41 4.94 9.15 4.04
C GLU A 41 5.33 9.43 2.56
N PRO A 42 6.62 9.64 2.21
CA PRO A 42 7.03 9.73 0.80
C PRO A 42 6.66 8.49 -0.02
N VAL A 43 6.84 7.30 0.56
CA VAL A 43 6.53 6.02 -0.10
C VAL A 43 5.02 5.82 -0.27
N VAL A 44 4.20 6.23 0.70
CA VAL A 44 2.74 6.26 0.58
C VAL A 44 2.34 7.10 -0.65
N GLY A 45 2.94 8.28 -0.81
CA GLY A 45 2.74 9.14 -1.99
C GLY A 45 2.99 8.40 -3.31
N VAL A 46 4.16 7.76 -3.43
CA VAL A 46 4.54 6.99 -4.62
C VAL A 46 3.60 5.80 -4.84
N LEU A 47 3.23 5.07 -3.78
CA LEU A 47 2.31 3.94 -3.88
C LEU A 47 0.95 4.36 -4.43
N VAL A 48 0.40 5.51 -3.99
CA VAL A 48 -0.87 6.03 -4.50
C VAL A 48 -0.82 6.29 -6.00
N ASP A 49 0.24 6.94 -6.48
CA ASP A 49 0.42 7.23 -7.90
C ASP A 49 0.71 5.96 -8.73
N MET A 50 1.19 4.88 -8.10
CA MET A 50 1.43 3.60 -8.73
C MET A 50 0.19 2.70 -8.85
N ILE A 51 -0.89 2.94 -8.11
CA ILE A 51 -2.10 2.08 -8.13
C ILE A 51 -2.60 1.80 -9.57
N PRO A 52 -2.73 2.79 -10.47
CA PRO A 52 -3.18 2.55 -11.85
C PRO A 52 -2.21 1.69 -12.68
N LEU A 53 -0.97 1.52 -12.21
CA LEU A 53 0.10 0.82 -12.92
C LEU A 53 0.37 -0.58 -12.36
N LEU A 54 -0.34 -1.02 -11.32
CA LEU A 54 -0.08 -2.29 -10.64
C LEU A 54 -0.29 -3.52 -11.56
N GLU A 55 -1.03 -3.36 -12.66
CA GLU A 55 -1.24 -4.42 -13.65
C GLU A 55 -0.06 -4.65 -14.59
N LEU A 56 0.95 -3.78 -14.55
CA LEU A 56 2.13 -3.95 -15.39
C LEU A 56 2.98 -5.12 -14.84
N PRO A 57 3.31 -6.15 -15.64
CA PRO A 57 4.07 -7.32 -15.16
C PRO A 57 5.46 -6.99 -14.58
N VAL A 58 6.01 -5.83 -14.93
CA VAL A 58 7.27 -5.31 -14.37
C VAL A 58 7.15 -4.93 -12.88
N ILE A 59 5.95 -4.60 -12.42
CA ILE A 59 5.66 -4.21 -11.03
C ILE A 59 5.49 -5.46 -10.17
N ASP A 60 4.70 -6.40 -10.65
CA ASP A 60 4.50 -7.72 -10.04
C ASP A 60 4.31 -8.76 -11.15
N PRO A 61 5.33 -9.62 -11.39
CA PRO A 61 5.23 -10.67 -12.40
C PRO A 61 4.11 -11.67 -12.13
N THR A 62 3.70 -11.82 -10.87
CA THR A 62 2.62 -12.74 -10.46
C THR A 62 1.23 -12.13 -10.65
N GLN A 63 1.15 -10.79 -10.76
CA GLN A 63 -0.09 -10.03 -10.90
C GLN A 63 -1.13 -10.27 -9.78
N ALA A 64 -0.68 -10.82 -8.65
CA ALA A 64 -1.53 -11.28 -7.56
C ALA A 64 -1.28 -10.53 -6.24
N LEU A 65 -0.05 -10.05 -6.03
CA LEU A 65 0.40 -9.49 -4.76
C LEU A 65 0.29 -7.97 -4.74
N ALA A 66 0.56 -7.30 -5.87
CA ALA A 66 0.77 -5.86 -5.90
C ALA A 66 -0.41 -5.06 -5.32
N PHE A 67 -1.62 -5.36 -5.81
CA PHE A 67 -2.83 -4.67 -5.39
C PHE A 67 -3.17 -4.87 -3.91
N PRO A 68 -3.37 -6.11 -3.39
CA PRO A 68 -3.74 -6.29 -2.00
C PRO A 68 -2.69 -5.73 -1.03
N MET A 69 -1.41 -5.91 -1.33
CA MET A 69 -0.34 -5.38 -0.48
C MET A 69 -0.28 -3.84 -0.50
N THR A 70 -0.58 -3.20 -1.63
CA THR A 70 -0.69 -1.73 -1.72
C THR A 70 -1.85 -1.22 -0.86
N VAL A 71 -3.02 -1.84 -0.94
CA VAL A 71 -4.18 -1.45 -0.11
C VAL A 71 -3.85 -1.58 1.39
N VAL A 72 -3.17 -2.66 1.79
CA VAL A 72 -2.72 -2.85 3.18
C VAL A 72 -1.69 -1.79 3.61
N ALA A 73 -0.74 -1.43 2.74
CA ALA A 73 0.28 -0.41 3.03
C ALA A 73 -0.32 0.98 3.30
N LEU A 74 -1.39 1.31 2.57
CA LEU A 74 -2.08 2.60 2.66
C LEU A 74 -3.08 2.67 3.83
N LEU A 75 -3.54 1.53 4.32
CA LEU A 75 -4.60 1.44 5.33
C LEU A 75 -4.29 2.23 6.61
N PRO A 76 -3.08 2.16 7.22
CA PRO A 76 -2.75 2.95 8.41
C PRO A 76 -2.80 4.45 8.17
N TYR A 77 -2.26 4.92 7.04
CA TYR A 77 -2.27 6.35 6.67
C TYR A 77 -3.70 6.87 6.45
N MET A 78 -4.52 6.12 5.69
CA MET A 78 -5.92 6.50 5.44
C MET A 78 -6.76 6.48 6.73
N LEU A 79 -6.46 5.55 7.65
CA LEU A 79 -7.12 5.48 8.96
C LEU A 79 -6.73 6.66 9.85
N LEU A 80 -5.45 7.05 9.84
CA LEU A 80 -4.95 8.23 10.57
C LEU A 80 -5.68 9.51 10.14
N HIS A 81 -5.99 9.64 8.85
CA HIS A 81 -6.69 10.78 8.27
C HIS A 81 -8.19 10.52 8.06
N TYR A 82 -8.79 9.56 8.77
CA TYR A 82 -10.17 9.16 8.49
C TYR A 82 -11.19 10.29 8.67
N GLU A 83 -11.10 11.04 9.77
CA GLU A 83 -12.07 12.11 10.09
C GLU A 83 -11.93 13.33 9.17
N ASP A 84 -10.71 13.62 8.71
CA ASP A 84 -10.43 14.70 7.76
C ASP A 84 -9.44 14.23 6.68
N ALA A 85 -9.97 13.49 5.71
CA ALA A 85 -9.17 12.88 4.65
C ALA A 85 -8.47 13.95 3.81
N ASN A 86 -7.13 13.97 3.85
CA ASN A 86 -6.33 14.85 3.01
C ASN A 86 -6.41 14.44 1.52
N GLU A 87 -5.86 15.29 0.64
CA GLU A 87 -5.90 15.05 -0.82
C GLU A 87 -5.27 13.72 -1.22
N LEU A 88 -4.21 13.29 -0.52
CA LEU A 88 -3.53 12.04 -0.80
C LEU A 88 -4.44 10.84 -0.50
N CYS A 89 -5.16 10.87 0.63
CA CYS A 89 -6.13 9.83 1.00
C CYS A 89 -7.31 9.77 0.03
N VAL A 90 -7.83 10.93 -0.39
CA VAL A 90 -8.91 11.01 -1.40
C VAL A 90 -8.44 10.41 -2.72
N ARG A 91 -7.23 10.76 -3.18
CA ARG A 91 -6.65 10.22 -4.42
C ARG A 91 -6.43 8.71 -4.33
N ALA A 92 -5.87 8.23 -3.21
CA ALA A 92 -5.71 6.80 -2.92
C ALA A 92 -7.03 6.05 -3.06
N ALA A 93 -8.08 6.52 -2.37
CA ALA A 93 -9.39 5.91 -2.41
C ALA A 93 -10.00 5.91 -3.82
N CYS A 94 -9.85 7.01 -4.57
CA CYS A 94 -10.30 7.08 -5.97
C CYS A 94 -9.57 6.07 -6.86
N HIS A 95 -8.23 5.99 -6.78
CA HIS A 95 -7.45 5.03 -7.57
C HIS A 95 -7.79 3.58 -7.20
N ILE A 96 -7.95 3.25 -5.91
CA ILE A 96 -8.37 1.91 -5.48
C ILE A 96 -9.75 1.60 -6.04
N ALA A 97 -10.72 2.51 -5.93
CA ALA A 97 -12.07 2.31 -6.44
C ALA A 97 -12.07 2.05 -7.96
N GLN A 98 -11.34 2.86 -8.72
CA GLN A 98 -11.19 2.68 -10.17
C GLN A 98 -10.55 1.32 -10.51
N PHE A 99 -9.43 0.98 -9.87
CA PHE A 99 -8.75 -0.30 -10.08
C PHE A 99 -9.68 -1.49 -9.81
N THR A 100 -10.46 -1.45 -8.72
CA THR A 100 -11.38 -2.53 -8.39
C THR A 100 -12.53 -2.70 -9.39
N ALA A 101 -13.01 -1.59 -9.97
CA ALA A 101 -14.11 -1.61 -10.95
C ALA A 101 -13.70 -2.32 -12.26
N GLU A 102 -12.42 -2.24 -12.63
CA GLU A 102 -11.88 -2.86 -13.84
C GLU A 102 -11.55 -4.35 -13.64
N LYS A 103 -11.36 -4.79 -12.39
CA LYS A 103 -10.75 -6.10 -12.11
C LYS A 103 -11.74 -7.26 -11.95
N SER A 104 -12.72 -7.14 -11.05
CA SER A 104 -13.62 -8.25 -10.73
C SER A 104 -14.82 -7.81 -9.90
N LYS A 105 -15.98 -8.44 -10.14
CA LYS A 105 -17.17 -8.28 -9.29
C LYS A 105 -16.92 -8.63 -7.82
N LYS A 106 -15.92 -9.46 -7.51
CA LYS A 106 -15.54 -9.78 -6.12
C LYS A 106 -15.01 -8.56 -5.35
N LEU A 107 -14.48 -7.56 -6.05
CA LEU A 107 -13.90 -6.35 -5.47
C LEU A 107 -14.87 -5.15 -5.46
N GLU A 108 -16.08 -5.31 -5.97
CA GLU A 108 -17.08 -4.22 -6.07
C GLU A 108 -17.39 -3.57 -4.72
N ASN A 109 -17.50 -4.39 -3.66
CA ASN A 109 -17.74 -3.90 -2.30
C ASN A 109 -16.56 -3.08 -1.78
N LEU A 110 -15.32 -3.49 -2.07
CA LEU A 110 -14.13 -2.72 -1.71
C LEU A 110 -14.13 -1.36 -2.44
N GLY A 111 -14.39 -1.36 -3.75
CA GLY A 111 -14.47 -0.13 -4.54
C GLY A 111 -15.57 0.82 -4.06
N THR A 112 -16.70 0.27 -3.65
CA THR A 112 -17.82 1.04 -3.07
C THR A 112 -17.38 1.71 -1.77
N VAL A 113 -16.74 0.98 -0.85
CA VAL A 113 -16.27 1.54 0.42
C VAL A 113 -15.19 2.62 0.21
N MET A 114 -14.31 2.43 -0.76
CA MET A 114 -13.32 3.44 -1.13
C MET A 114 -13.97 4.69 -1.74
N THR A 115 -14.99 4.53 -2.58
CA THR A 115 -15.77 5.66 -3.12
C THR A 115 -16.49 6.43 -2.02
N LEU A 116 -17.04 5.74 -1.03
CA LEU A 116 -17.70 6.39 0.11
C LEU A 116 -16.69 7.13 1.00
N TYR A 117 -15.50 6.58 1.18
CA TYR A 117 -14.40 7.24 1.89
C TYR A 117 -13.95 8.52 1.15
N SER A 118 -13.69 8.45 -0.15
CA SER A 118 -13.20 9.61 -0.93
C SER A 118 -14.18 10.79 -0.94
N ARG A 119 -15.48 10.49 -0.88
CA ARG A 119 -16.56 11.48 -0.82
C ARG A 119 -16.92 11.93 0.59
N ARG A 120 -16.28 11.36 1.63
CA ARG A 120 -16.59 11.59 3.04
C ARG A 120 -18.07 11.29 3.38
N THR A 121 -18.64 10.28 2.73
CA THR A 121 -20.05 9.87 2.91
C THR A 121 -20.21 8.49 3.55
N PHE A 122 -19.12 7.88 4.03
CA PHE A 122 -19.22 6.64 4.81
C PHE A 122 -19.73 6.96 6.22
N SER A 123 -21.00 6.69 6.48
CA SER A 123 -21.74 7.13 7.67
C SER A 123 -21.38 6.42 8.99
N LYS A 124 -20.27 5.70 9.03
CA LYS A 124 -19.84 4.91 10.19
C LYS A 124 -18.48 5.38 10.68
N GLU A 125 -18.18 5.04 11.93
CA GLU A 125 -16.89 5.28 12.57
C GLU A 125 -15.75 4.55 11.84
N SER A 126 -14.55 5.08 11.99
CA SER A 126 -13.30 4.58 11.39
C SER A 126 -13.10 3.07 11.58
N PHE A 127 -13.43 2.53 12.77
CA PHE A 127 -13.33 1.09 13.05
C PHE A 127 -14.22 0.22 12.14
N GLN A 128 -15.43 0.68 11.83
CA GLN A 128 -16.33 -0.05 10.93
C GLN A 128 -15.84 0.00 9.49
N TRP A 129 -15.34 1.14 9.07
CA TRP A 129 -14.72 1.30 7.75
C TRP A 129 -13.52 0.35 7.60
N THR A 130 -12.61 0.32 8.57
CA THR A 130 -11.45 -0.58 8.58
C THR A 130 -11.88 -2.04 8.48
N LYS A 131 -12.89 -2.46 9.24
CA LYS A 131 -13.44 -3.83 9.16
C LYS A 131 -13.99 -4.14 7.77
N CYS A 132 -14.71 -3.22 7.15
CA CYS A 132 -15.21 -3.40 5.78
C CYS A 132 -14.06 -3.57 4.79
N VAL A 133 -13.05 -2.70 4.83
CA VAL A 133 -11.89 -2.77 3.92
C VAL A 133 -11.15 -4.10 4.09
N VAL A 134 -10.80 -4.47 5.33
CA VAL A 134 -10.10 -5.73 5.62
C VAL A 134 -10.93 -6.94 5.20
N LYS A 135 -12.23 -6.94 5.49
CA LYS A 135 -13.14 -8.01 5.09
C LYS A 135 -13.18 -8.18 3.57
N TYR A 136 -13.40 -7.09 2.82
CA TYR A 136 -13.57 -7.19 1.37
C TYR A 136 -12.25 -7.53 0.66
N LEU A 137 -11.12 -7.11 1.24
CA LEU A 137 -9.81 -7.56 0.77
C LEU A 137 -9.62 -9.06 1.03
N TRP A 138 -9.95 -9.53 2.24
CA TRP A 138 -9.88 -10.95 2.61
C TRP A 138 -10.77 -11.84 1.73
N ASP A 139 -12.01 -11.42 1.45
CA ASP A 139 -12.98 -12.18 0.66
C ASP A 139 -12.43 -12.50 -0.76
N THR A 140 -11.48 -11.70 -1.27
CA THR A 140 -10.81 -11.94 -2.57
C THR A 140 -9.40 -12.54 -2.41
N TYR A 141 -8.63 -12.11 -1.41
CA TYR A 141 -7.20 -12.40 -1.27
C TYR A 141 -6.84 -13.24 -0.04
N SER A 142 -7.76 -14.05 0.48
CA SER A 142 -7.56 -14.89 1.68
C SER A 142 -6.33 -15.83 1.59
N HIS A 143 -5.96 -16.27 0.39
CA HIS A 143 -4.74 -17.07 0.16
C HIS A 143 -3.43 -16.31 0.48
N LEU A 144 -3.47 -14.97 0.54
CA LEU A 144 -2.37 -14.08 0.92
C LEU A 144 -2.49 -13.55 2.35
N SER A 145 -3.47 -14.03 3.12
CA SER A 145 -3.81 -13.54 4.46
C SER A 145 -2.61 -13.37 5.38
N LEU A 146 -1.76 -14.40 5.46
CA LEU A 146 -0.57 -14.37 6.33
C LEU A 146 0.41 -13.27 5.92
N GLN A 147 0.63 -13.06 4.62
CA GLN A 147 1.52 -12.02 4.12
C GLN A 147 0.96 -10.62 4.39
N MET A 148 -0.34 -10.43 4.14
CA MET A 148 -1.02 -9.15 4.42
C MET A 148 -0.97 -8.82 5.91
N ILE A 149 -1.27 -9.77 6.78
CA ILE A 149 -1.26 -9.54 8.24
C ILE A 149 0.16 -9.30 8.75
N ALA A 150 1.13 -10.12 8.35
CA ALA A 150 2.52 -9.96 8.77
C ALA A 150 3.06 -8.57 8.38
N PHE A 151 2.79 -8.13 7.15
CA PHE A 151 3.19 -6.82 6.68
C PHE A 151 2.45 -5.68 7.41
N LEU A 152 1.14 -5.79 7.61
CA LEU A 152 0.38 -4.78 8.34
C LEU A 152 0.90 -4.59 9.77
N VAL A 153 1.24 -5.68 10.45
CA VAL A 153 1.85 -5.64 11.79
C VAL A 153 3.21 -4.94 11.73
N GLU A 154 4.07 -5.28 10.78
CA GLU A 154 5.39 -4.64 10.62
C GLU A 154 5.26 -3.11 10.40
N VAL A 155 4.30 -2.66 9.58
CA VAL A 155 4.04 -1.23 9.35
C VAL A 155 3.51 -0.56 10.63
N LEU A 156 2.51 -1.18 11.28
CA LEU A 156 1.87 -0.60 12.46
C LEU A 156 2.83 -0.48 13.64
N GLU A 157 3.69 -1.47 13.87
CA GLU A 157 4.73 -1.39 14.91
C GLU A 157 5.59 -0.14 14.70
N LYS A 158 6.06 0.10 13.48
CA LYS A 158 6.96 1.22 13.16
C LYS A 158 6.30 2.58 13.22
N VAL A 159 5.03 2.68 12.79
CA VAL A 159 4.24 3.92 12.90
C VAL A 159 3.90 4.23 14.36
N SER A 160 3.64 3.20 15.18
CA SER A 160 3.31 3.36 16.60
C SER A 160 4.49 3.92 17.41
N TYR A 161 5.72 3.46 17.13
CA TYR A 161 6.92 4.01 17.76
C TYR A 161 7.10 5.51 17.46
N LEU A 162 6.75 5.96 16.24
CA LEU A 162 6.81 7.38 15.89
C LEU A 162 5.84 8.22 16.72
N PHE A 163 4.61 7.74 16.94
CA PHE A 163 3.64 8.42 17.80
C PHE A 163 4.08 8.48 19.25
N THR A 164 4.66 7.39 19.79
CA THR A 164 5.20 7.41 21.16
C THR A 164 6.40 8.34 21.30
N ASP A 165 7.30 8.38 20.31
CA ASP A 165 8.47 9.26 20.36
C ASP A 165 8.07 10.74 20.27
N ILE A 166 7.07 11.09 19.46
CA ILE A 166 6.53 12.45 19.38
C ILE A 166 5.83 12.85 20.69
N LEU A 167 5.06 11.95 21.31
CA LEU A 167 4.44 12.21 22.61
C LEU A 167 5.50 12.41 23.72
N ASN A 168 6.54 11.56 23.73
CA ASN A 168 7.64 11.65 24.70
C ASN A 168 8.52 12.91 24.50
N LEU A 169 8.68 13.37 23.26
CA LEU A 169 9.35 14.65 22.96
C LEU A 169 8.51 15.84 23.45
N ASN A 170 7.19 15.82 23.25
CA ASN A 170 6.30 16.87 23.76
C ASN A 170 6.33 16.96 25.29
N ASP A 171 6.38 15.83 26.01
CA ASP A 171 6.49 15.85 27.47
C ASP A 171 7.86 16.36 27.96
N SER A 172 8.94 16.01 27.25
CA SER A 172 10.31 16.43 27.61
C SER A 172 10.56 17.92 27.35
N ASP A 173 10.01 18.49 26.28
CA ASP A 173 10.11 19.92 25.95
C ASP A 173 9.21 20.81 26.82
N ILE A 174 8.14 20.27 27.41
CA ILE A 174 7.32 20.99 28.39
C ILE A 174 8.04 21.10 29.74
N ILE A 175 8.82 20.10 30.14
CA ILE A 175 9.57 20.11 31.41
C ILE A 175 10.73 21.13 31.36
N HIS A 176 11.39 21.28 30.21
CA HIS A 176 12.50 22.24 30.07
C HIS A 176 12.08 23.71 29.86
N LYS A 177 10.78 24.00 29.68
CA LYS A 177 10.25 25.38 29.62
C LYS A 177 9.67 25.91 30.94
N GLN A 178 9.71 25.12 32.02
CA GLN A 178 9.24 25.53 33.35
C GLN A 178 10.33 25.57 34.44
N THR A 179 11.61 25.53 34.06
CA THR A 179 12.75 25.81 34.97
C THR A 179 13.64 26.90 34.40
#